data_AF-A0A4P6GAR9-F1
#
_entry.id   AF-A0A4P6GAR9-F1
#
_cell.length_a   1.000
_cell.length_b   1.000
_cell.length_c   1.000
_cell.angle_alpha   90.00
_cell.angle_beta   90.00
_cell.angle_gamma   90.00
#
_symmetry.space_group_name_H-M   'P 1'
#
loop_
_entity.id
_entity.type
_entity.pdbx_description
1 polymer ?
#
loop_
_entity_poly.entity_id
_entity_poly.type
_entity_poly.pdbx_seq_one_letter_code
_entity_poly.pdbx_strand_id
1 'polypeptide(L)' 'MEMVRVNSRAITAVGYDPATNRMKITFKQGKTYDFCRVPLNVYQGLINAPSKGGYFDRVIKDRYQC' A
#
# COMPACT_ATOMS: atom_id res chain seq x y z
N MET A 1 13.28 2.66 -2.27
CA MET A 1 11.90 2.34 -2.70
C MET A 1 11.50 3.28 -3.81
N GLU A 2 11.11 2.72 -4.96
CA GLU A 2 10.42 3.46 -6.01
C GLU A 2 8.89 3.41 -5.77
N MET A 3 8.17 4.47 -6.13
CA MET A 3 6.71 4.54 -6.01
C MET A 3 6.06 4.20 -7.35
N VAL A 4 5.25 3.15 -7.40
CA VAL A 4 4.53 2.72 -8.60
C VAL A 4 3.14 3.33 -8.60
N ARG A 5 2.76 4.01 -9.69
CA ARG A 5 1.39 4.54 -9.86
C ARG A 5 0.43 3.39 -10.11
N VAL A 6 -0.75 3.48 -9.50
CA VAL A 6 -1.79 2.46 -9.62
C VAL A 6 -3.10 3.06 -10.10
N ASN A 7 -3.87 2.29 -10.87
CA ASN A 7 -5.23 2.65 -11.21
C ASN A 7 -6.17 2.30 -10.04
N SER A 8 -6.62 3.33 -9.32
CA SER A 8 -7.55 3.21 -8.19
C SER A 8 -8.25 4.54 -7.93
N ARG A 9 -9.48 4.46 -7.41
CA ARG A 9 -10.26 5.62 -6.94
C ARG A 9 -9.77 6.17 -5.59
N ALA A 10 -9.07 5.35 -4.81
CA ALA A 10 -8.62 5.72 -3.46
C ALA A 10 -7.11 5.91 -3.36
N ILE A 11 -6.32 5.22 -4.18
CA ILE A 11 -4.86 5.15 -4.08
C ILE A 11 -4.24 5.68 -5.38
N THR A 12 -3.24 6.54 -5.26
CA THR A 12 -2.50 7.14 -6.37
C THR A 12 -1.24 6.34 -6.69
N ALA A 13 -0.48 5.98 -5.66
CA ALA A 13 0.78 5.26 -5.82
C ALA A 13 1.07 4.40 -4.59
N VAL A 14 1.82 3.33 -4.80
CA VAL A 14 2.30 2.42 -3.75
C VAL A 14 3.78 2.16 -3.99
N GLY A 15 4.58 2.20 -2.93
CA GLY A 15 5.96 1.75 -2.94
C GLY A 15 6.17 0.65 -1.91
N TYR A 16 7.14 -0.22 -2.17
CA TYR A 16 7.55 -1.28 -1.25
C TYR A 16 9.06 -1.43 -1.20
N ASP A 17 9.57 -1.66 0.00
CA ASP A 17 10.99 -1.87 0.28
C ASP A 17 11.15 -3.24 0.93
N PRO A 18 11.62 -4.25 0.19
CA PRO A 18 11.79 -5.60 0.72
C PRO A 18 12.92 -5.70 1.75
N ALA A 19 13.89 -4.78 1.76
CA ALA A 19 14.98 -4.81 2.74
C ALA A 19 14.50 -4.41 4.14
N THR A 20 13.50 -3.52 4.22
CA THR A 20 12.98 -2.98 5.49
C THR A 20 11.56 -3.43 5.81
N ASN A 21 10.91 -4.19 4.92
CA ASN A 21 9.49 -4.54 4.98
C ASN A 21 8.60 -3.31 5.19
N ARG A 22 8.95 -2.18 4.56
CA ARG A 22 8.18 -0.94 4.61
C ARG A 22 7.37 -0.80 3.33
N MET A 23 6.10 -0.48 3.49
CA MET A 23 5.19 -0.12 2.40
C MET A 23 4.77 1.33 2.55
N LYS A 24 4.76 2.08 1.46
CA LYS A 24 4.30 3.48 1.42
C LYS A 24 3.10 3.58 0.50
N ILE A 25 2.02 4.22 0.95
CA ILE A 25 0.80 4.42 0.16
C ILE A 25 0.48 5.89 0.08
N THR A 26 0.36 6.42 -1.14
CA THR A 26 -0.16 7.76 -1.42
C THR A 26 -1.63 7.66 -1.81
N PHE A 27 -2.51 8.28 -1.04
CA PHE A 27 -3.94 8.32 -1.30
C PHE A 27 -4.31 9.46 -2.25
N LYS A 28 -5.46 9.32 -2.92
CA LYS A 28 -6.01 10.35 -3.82
C LYS A 28 -6.31 11.67 -3.12
N GLN A 29 -6.52 11.64 -1.80
CA GLN A 29 -6.70 12.83 -0.95
C GLN A 29 -5.38 13.57 -0.65
N GLY A 30 -4.25 13.14 -1.24
CA GLY A 30 -2.95 13.80 -1.15
C GLY A 30 -2.08 13.36 0.02
N LYS A 31 -2.63 12.64 1.01
CA LYS A 31 -1.87 12.13 2.15
C LYS A 31 -1.09 10.88 1.77
N THR A 32 0.13 10.77 2.29
CA THR A 32 1.00 9.59 2.14
C THR A 32 1.29 9.01 3.51
N TYR A 33 1.16 7.69 3.64
CA TYR A 33 1.37 6.97 4.89
C TYR A 33 2.37 5.84 4.70
N ASP A 34 3.18 5.61 5.74
CA ASP A 34 4.09 4.47 5.84
C ASP A 34 3.48 3.38 6.70
N PHE A 35 3.74 2.14 6.29
CA PHE A 35 3.32 0.93 6.98
C PHE A 35 4.55 0.04 7.18
N CYS A 36 4.87 -0.24 8.44
CA CYS A 36 6.04 -1.02 8.82
C CYS A 36 5.68 -2.51 8.96
N ARG A 37 6.68 -3.39 8.79
CA ARG A 37 6.54 -4.84 8.95
C ARG A 37 5.47 -5.45 8.02
N VAL A 38 5.31 -4.88 6.83
CA VAL A 38 4.38 -5.37 5.81
C VAL A 38 5.07 -6.48 5.01
N PRO A 39 4.56 -7.71 5.02
CA PRO A 39 5.12 -8.80 4.23
C PRO A 39 4.95 -8.56 2.71
N LEU A 40 5.88 -9.09 1.91
CA LEU A 40 5.89 -8.90 0.45
C LEU A 40 4.58 -9.38 -0.22
N ASN A 41 3.98 -10.48 0.27
CA ASN A 41 2.74 -11.00 -0.29
C ASN A 41 1.54 -10.03 -0.08
N VAL A 42 1.55 -9.21 0.97
CA VAL A 42 0.51 -8.19 1.20
C VAL A 42 0.65 -7.04 0.20
N TYR A 43 1.88 -6.61 -0.06
CA TYR A 43 2.15 -5.64 -1.11
C TYR A 43 1.72 -6.17 -2.49
N GLN A 44 2.12 -7.39 -2.86
CA GLN A 44 1.72 -8.03 -4.11
C GLN A 44 0.20 -8.17 -4.20
N GLY A 45 -0.46 -8.54 -3.09
CA GLY A 45 -1.91 -8.59 -3.00
C GLY A 45 -2.57 -7.25 -3.28
N LEU A 46 -2.05 -6.15 -2.74
CA LEU A 46 -2.56 -4.80 -3.00
C LEU A 46 -2.37 -4.38 -4.48
N ILE A 47 -1.21 -4.67 -5.07
CA ILE A 47 -0.92 -4.36 -6.48
C ILE A 47 -1.83 -5.15 -7.42
N ASN A 48 -2.14 -6.41 -7.11
CA ASN A 48 -2.97 -7.26 -7.95
C ASN A 48 -4.47 -7.19 -7.63
N ALA A 49 -4.85 -6.52 -6.54
CA ALA A 49 -6.26 -6.42 -6.16
C ALA A 49 -7.08 -5.64 -7.20
N PRO A 50 -8.29 -6.14 -7.55
CA PRO A 50 -9.23 -5.45 -8.44
C PRO A 50 -9.75 -4.13 -7.83
N SER A 51 -9.87 -4.10 -6.49
CA SER A 51 -10.14 -2.87 -5.73
C SER A 51 -9.04 -2.64 -4.71
N LYS A 52 -8.14 -1.71 -4.99
CA LYS A 52 -7.00 -1.39 -4.12
C LYS A 52 -7.43 -0.75 -2.80
N GLY A 53 -8.47 0.10 -2.86
CA GLY A 53 -9.09 0.67 -1.66
C GLY A 53 -9.72 -0.43 -0.78
N GLY A 54 -10.52 -1.31 -1.37
CA GLY A 54 -11.13 -2.41 -0.61
C GLY A 54 -10.11 -3.40 -0.05
N TYR A 55 -9.02 -3.67 -0.76
CA TYR A 55 -7.92 -4.47 -0.23
C TYR A 55 -7.24 -3.77 0.95
N PHE A 56 -6.97 -2.47 0.83
CA PHE A 56 -6.40 -1.66 1.90
C PHE A 56 -7.25 -1.72 3.17
N ASP A 57 -8.56 -1.49 3.06
CA ASP A 57 -9.47 -1.50 4.21
C ASP A 57 -9.52 -2.88 4.89
N ARG A 58 -9.51 -3.96 4.11
CA ARG A 58 -9.64 -5.33 4.65
C ARG A 58 -8.34 -5.89 5.24
N VAL A 59 -7.20 -5.57 4.63
CA VAL A 59 -5.92 -6.25 4.88
C VAL A 59 -4.87 -5.35 5.54
N ILE A 60 -4.94 -4.02 5.36
CA ILE A 60 -3.83 -3.13 5.72
C ILE A 60 -4.19 -2.14 6.83
N LYS A 61 -5.30 -1.40 6.68
CA LYS A 61 -5.62 -0.17 7.43
C LYS A 61 -5.38 -0.25 8.94
N ASP A 62 -5.82 -1.33 9.58
CA ASP A 62 -5.76 -1.49 11.04
C ASP A 62 -4.82 -2.62 11.48
N ARG A 63 -4.01 -3.16 10.55
CA ARG A 63 -3.12 -4.30 10.81
C ARG A 63 -1.64 -3.94 10.82
N TYR A 64 -1.28 -2.83 10.18
CA TYR A 64 0.10 -2.37 10.09
C TYR A 64 0.19 -0.93 10.55
N GLN A 65 1.20 -0.64 11.37
CA GLN A 65 1.51 0.70 11.85
C GLN A 65 3.03 0.89 11.75
N CYS A 66 3.43 1.98 11.12
CA CYS A 66 4.60 2.75 11.53
C CYS A 66 4.07 3.90 12.43
#